data_AF-A0A7W4I3W9-F1
#
_entry.id   AF-A0A7W4I3W9-F1
#
_cell.length_a   1.000
_cell.length_b   1.000
_cell.length_c   1.000
_cell.angle_alpha   90.00
_cell.angle_beta   90.00
_cell.angle_gamma   90.00
#
_symmetry.space_group_name_H-M   'P 1'
#
loop_
_entity.id
_entity.type
_entity.pdbx_description
1 polymer ?
#
loop_
_entity_poly.entity_id
_entity_poly.type
_entity_poly.pdbx_seq_one_letter_code
_entity_poly.pdbx_strand_id
1 'polypeptide(L)'
;MTDAPPRDRNAEQAVMRFMRGTRLQHDRVRDQWVIQAPERAFIADPVATEILRLVDGQRPVSAIIDDLAARFDAPRPVIARDVLALIAELTDRQVLTT
;
A
#
# COMPACT_ATOMS: atom_id res chain seq x y z
N MET A 1 25.86 -18.07 -8.40
CA MET A 1 24.88 -17.15 -9.01
C MET A 1 24.35 -16.30 -7.87
N THR A 2 24.91 -15.09 -7.76
CA THR A 2 24.89 -14.23 -6.57
C THR A 2 23.55 -13.50 -6.38
N ASP A 3 23.23 -13.22 -5.11
CA ASP A 3 22.38 -12.11 -4.59
C ASP A 3 20.86 -12.31 -4.63
N ALA A 4 20.06 -12.03 -3.59
CA ALA A 4 20.18 -11.12 -2.45
C ALA A 4 19.47 -11.71 -1.19
N PRO A 5 19.74 -11.23 0.04
CA PRO A 5 18.95 -11.60 1.23
C PRO A 5 17.47 -11.20 1.04
N PRO A 6 16.51 -11.75 1.82
CA PRO A 6 15.09 -11.50 1.62
C PRO A 6 14.80 -10.01 1.88
N ARG A 7 14.83 -9.19 0.83
CA ARG A 7 14.52 -7.75 0.89
C ARG A 7 13.08 -7.54 1.41
N ASP A 8 12.23 -8.54 1.24
CA ASP A 8 10.81 -8.51 1.59
C ASP A 8 10.56 -8.51 3.10
N ARG A 9 11.43 -9.15 3.92
CA ARG A 9 11.17 -9.28 5.37
C ARG A 9 11.17 -7.93 6.09
N ASN A 10 12.01 -7.00 5.66
CA ASN A 10 12.03 -5.64 6.23
C ASN A 10 10.85 -4.81 5.74
N ALA A 11 10.46 -4.98 4.48
CA ALA A 11 9.30 -4.30 3.91
C ALA A 11 7.99 -4.76 4.58
N GLU A 12 7.86 -6.05 4.87
CA GLU A 12 6.72 -6.60 5.62
C GLU A 12 6.65 -6.11 7.07
N GLN A 13 7.79 -5.79 7.70
CA GLN A 13 7.82 -5.24 9.07
C GLN A 13 7.66 -3.72 9.11
N ALA A 14 7.76 -3.03 7.96
CA ALA A 14 7.63 -1.59 7.90
C ALA A 14 6.22 -1.17 8.29
N VAL A 15 6.12 -0.07 9.04
CA VAL A 15 4.85 0.57 9.37
C VAL A 15 4.71 1.77 8.45
N MET A 16 3.85 1.64 7.44
CA MET A 16 3.69 2.66 6.42
C MET A 16 2.66 3.72 6.84
N ARG A 17 2.90 4.97 6.45
CA ARG A 17 1.97 6.09 6.58
C ARG A 17 2.02 6.98 5.34
N PHE A 18 0.96 7.74 5.12
CA PHE A 18 0.96 8.75 4.07
C PHE A 18 1.95 9.87 4.40
N MET A 19 2.60 10.38 3.36
CA MET A 19 3.44 11.57 3.47
C MET A 19 2.59 12.80 3.86
N ARG A 20 3.24 13.83 4.41
CA ARG A 20 2.57 15.09 4.78
C ARG A 20 1.94 15.73 3.53
N GLY A 21 0.67 16.12 3.65
CA GLY A 21 -0.09 16.67 2.53
C GLY A 21 -0.61 15.61 1.56
N THR A 22 -0.32 14.33 1.80
CA THR A 22 -0.85 13.22 1.03
C THR A 22 -1.98 12.52 1.78
N ARG A 23 -3.08 12.21 1.08
CA ARG A 23 -4.23 11.48 1.65
C ARG A 23 -4.98 10.67 0.61
N LEU A 24 -5.59 9.57 1.05
CA LEU A 24 -6.59 8.86 0.28
C LEU A 24 -7.96 9.54 0.47
N GLN A 25 -8.66 9.85 -0.63
CA GLN A 25 -9.97 10.49 -0.62
C GLN A 25 -10.91 9.82 -1.63
N HIS A 26 -12.17 9.61 -1.25
CA HIS A 26 -13.22 9.19 -2.17
C HIS A 26 -13.79 10.42 -2.89
N ASP A 27 -13.66 10.43 -4.22
CA ASP A 27 -14.32 11.40 -5.11
C ASP A 27 -15.74 10.89 -5.38
N ARG A 28 -16.72 11.46 -4.65
CA ARG A 28 -18.14 11.10 -4.76
C ARG A 28 -18.77 11.46 -6.10
N VAL A 29 -18.20 12.42 -6.83
CA VAL A 29 -18.76 12.86 -8.13
C VAL A 29 -18.43 11.82 -9.20
N ARG A 30 -17.22 11.25 -9.13
CA ARG A 30 -16.73 10.24 -10.08
C ARG A 30 -16.85 8.80 -9.56
N ASP A 31 -17.32 8.64 -8.32
CA ASP A 31 -17.37 7.39 -7.57
C ASP A 31 -16.07 6.58 -7.64
N GLN A 32 -14.95 7.26 -7.37
CA GLN A 32 -13.62 6.64 -7.44
C GLN A 32 -12.75 7.09 -6.26
N TRP A 33 -11.75 6.29 -5.94
CA TRP A 33 -10.76 6.64 -4.93
C TRP A 33 -9.56 7.32 -5.56
N VAL A 34 -9.09 8.38 -4.92
CA VAL A 34 -7.96 9.18 -5.38
C VAL A 34 -6.98 9.41 -4.24
N ILE A 35 -5.70 9.21 -4.54
CA ILE A 35 -4.59 9.66 -3.72
C ILE A 35 -4.32 11.11 -4.09
N GLN A 36 -4.58 12.02 -3.16
CA GLN A 36 -4.21 13.42 -3.32
C GLN A 36 -2.84 13.63 -2.68
N ALA A 37 -1.85 14.02 -3.49
CA ALA A 37 -0.54 14.49 -3.04
C ALA A 37 -0.41 16.00 -3.36
N PRO A 38 0.54 16.72 -2.73
CA PRO A 38 0.66 18.18 -2.90
C PRO A 38 0.75 18.66 -4.35
N GLU A 39 1.46 17.91 -5.20
CA GLU A 39 1.72 18.27 -6.60
C GLU A 39 0.92 17.44 -7.61
N ARG A 40 0.31 16.33 -7.18
CA ARG A 40 -0.27 15.31 -8.07
C ARG A 40 -1.48 14.64 -7.44
N ALA A 41 -2.42 14.21 -8.27
CA ALA A 41 -3.49 13.31 -7.87
C ALA A 41 -3.46 12.05 -8.73
N PHE A 42 -3.66 10.89 -8.11
CA PHE A 42 -3.65 9.59 -8.77
C PHE A 42 -4.96 8.87 -8.45
N ILE A 43 -5.54 8.18 -9.43
CA ILE A 43 -6.68 7.30 -9.20
C ILE A 43 -6.15 6.01 -8.59
N ALA A 44 -6.68 5.61 -7.44
CA ALA A 44 -6.41 4.31 -6.86
C ALA A 44 -7.41 3.30 -7.44
N ASP A 45 -6.88 2.21 -7.98
CA ASP A 45 -7.73 1.08 -8.34
C ASP A 45 -8.35 0.44 -7.07
N PRO A 46 -9.35 -0.45 -7.21
CA PRO A 46 -10.01 -1.06 -6.05
C PRO A 46 -9.07 -1.82 -5.11
N VAL A 47 -8.06 -2.51 -5.65
CA VAL A 47 -7.09 -3.28 -4.84
C VAL A 47 -6.19 -2.33 -4.08
N ALA A 48 -5.62 -1.34 -4.76
CA ALA A 48 -4.82 -0.29 -4.15
C ALA A 48 -5.60 0.47 -3.08
N THR A 49 -6.88 0.73 -3.32
CA THR A 49 -7.78 1.36 -2.35
C THR A 49 -7.88 0.54 -1.07
N GLU A 50 -8.18 -0.76 -1.16
CA GLU A 50 -8.30 -1.60 0.03
C GLU A 50 -7.00 -1.69 0.82
N ILE A 51 -5.86 -1.75 0.13
CA ILE A 51 -4.53 -1.70 0.78
C ILE A 51 -4.34 -0.36 1.49
N LEU A 52 -4.54 0.75 0.78
CA LEU A 52 -4.29 2.10 1.28
C LEU A 52 -5.22 2.52 2.41
N ARG A 53 -6.43 1.95 2.48
CA ARG A 53 -7.36 2.13 3.61
C ARG A 53 -6.85 1.52 4.91
N LEU A 54 -5.95 0.52 4.83
CA LEU A 54 -5.34 -0.13 5.98
C LEU A 54 -4.01 0.50 6.41
N VAL A 55 -3.45 1.39 5.59
CA VAL A 55 -2.23 2.13 5.88
C VAL A 55 -2.56 3.29 6.84
N ASP A 56 -2.33 3.06 8.13
CA ASP A 56 -2.66 3.96 9.23
C ASP A 56 -1.45 4.46 10.03
N GLY A 57 -0.24 3.99 9.71
CA GLY A 57 0.97 4.29 10.47
C GLY A 57 1.04 3.60 11.84
N GLN A 58 0.19 2.61 12.12
CA GLN A 58 0.18 1.86 13.37
C GLN A 58 0.53 0.38 13.19
N ARG A 59 0.07 -0.22 12.09
CA ARG A 59 0.27 -1.66 11.82
C ARG A 59 1.39 -1.90 10.80
N PRO A 60 2.13 -3.02 10.92
CA PRO A 60 3.10 -3.41 9.91
C PRO A 60 2.42 -3.89 8.63
N VAL A 61 3.14 -3.84 7.51
CA VAL A 61 2.67 -4.33 6.20
C VAL A 61 2.26 -5.80 6.24
N SER A 62 2.94 -6.64 7.04
CA SER A 62 2.58 -8.05 7.23
C SER A 62 1.15 -8.23 7.73
N ALA A 63 0.70 -7.40 8.67
CA ALA A 63 -0.66 -7.43 9.18
C ALA A 63 -1.70 -6.99 8.13
N ILE A 64 -1.31 -6.05 7.25
CA ILE A 64 -2.14 -5.64 6.11
C ILE A 64 -2.29 -6.81 5.12
N ILE A 65 -1.18 -7.49 4.79
CA ILE A 65 -1.19 -8.67 3.91
C ILE A 65 -2.08 -9.78 4.47
N ASP A 66 -1.97 -10.07 5.76
CA ASP A 66 -2.75 -11.13 6.40
C ASP A 66 -4.26 -10.80 6.42
N ASP A 67 -4.64 -9.54 6.70
CA ASP A 67 -6.03 -9.08 6.66
C ASP A 67 -6.62 -9.17 5.25
N LEU A 68 -5.86 -8.75 4.23
CA LEU A 68 -6.31 -8.81 2.84
C LEU A 68 -6.40 -10.25 2.31
N ALA A 69 -5.46 -11.12 2.69
CA ALA A 69 -5.52 -12.54 2.35
C ALA A 69 -6.79 -13.20 2.91
N ALA A 70 -7.16 -12.87 4.14
CA ALA A 70 -8.40 -13.36 4.75
C ALA A 70 -9.66 -12.76 4.08
N ARG A 71 -9.66 -11.46 3.76
CA ARG A 71 -10.81 -10.78 3.13
C ARG A 71 -11.10 -11.24 1.72
N PHE A 72 -10.06 -11.51 0.94
CA PHE A 72 -10.17 -11.92 -0.47
C PHE A 72 -10.14 -13.44 -0.67
N ASP A 73 -10.04 -14.23 0.40
CA ASP A 73 -9.87 -15.69 0.34
C ASP A 73 -8.78 -16.10 -0.67
N ALA A 74 -7.64 -15.41 -0.60
CA ALA A 74 -6.57 -15.51 -1.58
C ALA A 74 -5.26 -15.95 -0.91
N PRO A 75 -4.37 -16.69 -1.62
CA PRO A 75 -3.11 -17.11 -1.05
C PRO A 75 -2.26 -15.91 -0.59
N ARG A 76 -1.83 -15.92 0.68
CA ARG A 76 -0.95 -14.89 1.26
C ARG A 76 0.22 -14.48 0.36
N PRO A 77 0.96 -15.40 -0.31
CA PRO A 77 2.08 -15.00 -1.17
C PRO A 77 1.66 -14.16 -2.38
N VAL A 78 0.45 -14.36 -2.91
CA VAL A 78 -0.08 -13.57 -4.03
C VAL A 78 -0.40 -12.15 -3.55
N ILE A 79 -1.11 -12.04 -2.42
CA ILE A 79 -1.42 -10.75 -1.80
C ILE A 79 -0.15 -10.01 -1.39
N ALA A 80 0.82 -10.70 -0.78
CA ALA A 80 2.09 -10.13 -0.38
C ALA A 80 2.83 -9.49 -1.55
N ARG A 81 2.92 -10.19 -2.68
CA ARG A 81 3.57 -9.67 -3.89
C ARG A 81 2.91 -8.36 -4.35
N ASP A 82 1.59 -8.35 -4.43
CA ASP A 82 0.84 -7.20 -4.96
C ASP A 82 0.90 -6.00 -3.99
N VAL A 83 0.79 -6.25 -2.68
CA VAL A 83 0.93 -5.23 -1.62
C VAL A 83 2.34 -4.63 -1.62
N LEU A 84 3.37 -5.47 -1.65
CA LEU A 84 4.76 -5.01 -1.62
C LEU A 84 5.12 -4.22 -2.89
N ALA A 85 4.64 -4.66 -4.05
CA ALA A 85 4.83 -3.94 -5.31
C ALA A 85 4.18 -2.54 -5.26
N LEU A 86 2.93 -2.46 -4.78
CA LEU A 86 2.24 -1.18 -4.63
C LEU A 86 2.94 -0.24 -3.65
N ILE A 87 3.36 -0.75 -2.49
CA ILE A 87 4.06 0.05 -1.47
C ILE A 87 5.39 0.57 -2.01
N ALA A 88 6.15 -0.26 -2.72
CA ALA A 88 7.39 0.16 -3.36
C ALA A 88 7.13 1.30 -4.37
N GLU A 89 6.14 1.12 -5.25
CA GLU A 89 5.76 2.15 -6.23
C GLU A 89 5.35 3.47 -5.56
N LEU A 90 4.52 3.41 -4.50
CA LEU A 90 4.07 4.61 -3.80
C LEU A 90 5.16 5.26 -2.96
N THR A 91 6.16 4.50 -2.50
CA THR A 91 7.34 5.06 -1.84
C THR A 91 8.21 5.80 -2.85
N ASP A 92 8.44 5.23 -4.03
CA ASP A 92 9.19 5.86 -5.13
C ASP A 92 8.53 7.16 -5.60
N ARG A 93 7.20 7.19 -5.60
CA ARG A 93 6.38 8.37 -5.92
C ARG A 93 6.23 9.36 -4.77
N GLN A 94 6.92 9.15 -3.64
CA GLN A 94 6.86 10.03 -2.47
C GLN A 94 5.44 10.19 -1.89
N VAL A 95 4.61 9.14 -2.01
CA VAL A 95 3.24 9.08 -1.47
C VAL A 95 3.23 8.46 -0.06
N LEU A 96 4.03 7.41 0.14
CA LEU A 96 4.17 6.70 1.42
C LEU A 96 5.56 6.89 2.03
N THR A 97 5.62 6.76 3.35
CA THR A 97 6.86 6.79 4.13
C THR A 97 6.72 5.87 5.36
N THR A 98 7.84 5.43 5.92
CA THR A 98 7.91 4.69 7.19
C THR A 98 7.97 5.65 8.37
#